data_AF-A0A923XWW2-F1
#
_entry.id   AF-A0A923XWW2-F1
#
_cell.length_a   1.000
_cell.length_b   1.000
_cell.length_c   1.000
_cell.angle_alpha   90.00
_cell.angle_beta   90.00
_cell.angle_gamma   90.00
#
_symmetry.space_group_name_H-M   'P 1'
#
loop_
_entity.id
_entity.type
_entity.pdbx_description
1 polymer ?
#
loop_
_entity_poly.entity_id
_entity_poly.type
_entity_poly.pdbx_seq_one_letter_code
_entity_poly.pdbx_strand_id
1 'polypeptide(L)'
;MTMKLKVSRFRIRKPDPITAQIMAAHPVPQRPVTVVKQVQQVMADDAFLPSEDDDGFGGQSFLRPVAAVPTAMADPARIGATLYPDAAATPADLDAIRQEGLTGRQLRMARRLAQKHDLPATSDFDAVRLLRKAGIDPFQRSALLELVSGEDDDEELAQIGGASRALTVTAERNKLPQTVKPPGLPSTEVRIEESHIAEVRRIQAEIVARRRRKLALMWSKIAVFVLLPTFIAGWYYTLVATPLYTTNTVFVIQQATAASQLGGLFTGTSFATQPDSITVQSYLQSQDVMMMLDQDSGFKQHFQDPDVDPIQRLAPNANNSATYALFKKVVKISYDPTEGNIKMEVSATTPQKAVEFSRALLKYAEARVDQMTARLRNDQEVSAKASFGDAQAKLEVAQRHMVDLQQRFKTFNSEAEAELITTQIGTLDAQMTQEKLSLAQMQANSQPNQARMDPVKTRIATLEDQIAQLRLKLTESSSDGPSVAAVQSELVMAQADVTTRQMMLAQATSAMETSRIEANRQTRYLSVAVQPVAPDDPSYPRAFENTLVILLIFGGIYLMISMTIAILREQVSN
;
A
#
# COMPACT_ATOMS: atom_id res chain seq x y z
N MET A 1 34.33 -6.25 -57.03
CA MET A 1 34.80 -6.19 -55.63
C MET A 1 33.83 -7.00 -54.77
N THR A 2 34.16 -8.26 -54.44
CA THR A 2 33.21 -9.24 -53.87
C THR A 2 33.31 -9.29 -52.35
N MET A 3 32.31 -8.78 -51.64
CA MET A 3 32.32 -8.72 -50.18
C MET A 3 31.65 -9.98 -49.58
N LYS A 4 32.42 -10.81 -48.86
CA LYS A 4 31.92 -12.03 -48.21
C LYS A 4 31.24 -11.70 -46.87
N LEU A 5 29.94 -11.97 -46.77
CA LEU A 5 29.22 -11.98 -45.49
C LEU A 5 29.68 -13.17 -44.62
N LYS A 6 29.99 -12.91 -43.35
CA LYS A 6 30.52 -13.90 -42.40
C LYS A 6 29.51 -14.11 -41.27
N VAL A 7 28.71 -15.17 -41.34
CA VAL A 7 27.69 -15.49 -40.34
C VAL A 7 28.31 -16.26 -39.17
N SER A 8 28.10 -15.78 -37.94
CA SER A 8 28.45 -16.50 -36.71
C SER A 8 27.38 -17.55 -36.39
N ARG A 9 27.79 -18.82 -36.22
CA ARG A 9 26.89 -19.89 -35.74
C ARG A 9 26.95 -19.97 -34.21
N PHE A 10 25.87 -19.59 -33.53
CA PHE A 10 25.71 -19.88 -32.11
C PHE A 10 25.40 -21.38 -31.90
N ARG A 11 26.14 -22.03 -31.00
CA ARG A 11 25.87 -23.41 -30.54
C ARG A 11 24.88 -23.36 -29.37
N ILE A 12 23.64 -23.80 -29.60
CA ILE A 12 22.68 -24.06 -28.53
C ILE A 12 23.01 -25.44 -27.94
N ARG A 13 23.30 -25.51 -26.64
CA ARG A 13 23.34 -26.79 -25.91
C ARG A 13 21.93 -27.15 -25.45
N LYS A 14 21.48 -28.38 -25.73
CA LYS A 14 20.36 -28.98 -25.00
C LYS A 14 20.81 -29.34 -23.58
N PRO A 15 19.95 -29.21 -22.56
CA PRO A 15 20.16 -29.90 -21.28
C PRO A 15 19.68 -31.36 -21.39
N ASP A 16 20.52 -32.29 -20.93
CA ASP A 16 20.15 -33.70 -20.74
C ASP A 16 19.50 -33.93 -19.36
N PRO A 17 18.69 -34.99 -19.17
CA PRO A 17 17.93 -35.20 -17.94
C PRO A 17 18.82 -35.64 -16.76
N ILE A 18 18.49 -35.13 -15.56
CA ILE A 18 19.20 -35.48 -14.32
C ILE A 18 18.66 -36.81 -13.79
N THR A 19 19.44 -37.88 -13.93
CA THR A 19 19.21 -39.17 -13.26
C THR A 19 19.55 -39.06 -11.77
N ALA A 20 18.72 -39.68 -10.93
CA ALA A 20 18.90 -39.68 -9.48
C ALA A 20 20.20 -40.38 -9.03
N GLN A 21 20.85 -39.83 -8.01
CA GLN A 21 21.79 -40.56 -7.16
C GLN A 21 21.44 -40.37 -5.69
N ILE A 22 21.50 -41.48 -4.96
CA ILE A 22 21.12 -41.63 -3.56
C ILE A 22 22.34 -41.27 -2.70
N MET A 23 22.17 -40.40 -1.71
CA MET A 23 23.14 -40.23 -0.62
C MET A 23 22.44 -40.23 0.75
N ALA A 24 23.17 -40.75 1.74
CA ALA A 24 22.60 -41.27 2.98
C ALA A 24 22.18 -40.19 4.00
N ALA A 25 21.20 -40.54 4.83
CA ALA A 25 20.69 -39.71 5.92
C ALA A 25 21.59 -39.73 7.16
N HIS A 26 21.58 -38.64 7.93
CA HIS A 26 21.76 -38.60 9.39
C HIS A 26 20.80 -37.54 9.99
N PRO A 27 20.35 -37.68 11.25
CA PRO A 27 19.08 -37.09 11.70
C PRO A 27 19.20 -35.73 12.42
N VAL A 28 18.09 -34.97 12.41
CA VAL A 28 17.87 -33.75 13.21
C VAL A 28 16.73 -34.03 14.21
N PRO A 29 16.83 -33.61 15.50
CA PRO A 29 15.92 -34.07 16.54
C PRO A 29 14.54 -33.41 16.51
N GLN A 30 13.51 -34.19 16.84
CA GLN A 30 12.13 -33.73 17.03
C GLN A 30 11.90 -33.21 18.45
N ARG A 31 11.00 -32.23 18.61
CA ARG A 31 10.39 -31.84 19.89
C ARG A 31 8.88 -32.17 19.87
N PRO A 32 8.28 -32.48 21.04
CA PRO A 32 7.10 -33.34 21.10
C PRO A 32 5.77 -32.64 20.82
N VAL A 33 4.82 -33.44 20.31
CA VAL A 33 3.39 -33.10 20.23
C VAL A 33 2.72 -33.48 21.54
N THR A 34 1.93 -32.57 22.12
CA THR A 34 1.03 -32.87 23.25
C THR A 34 -0.40 -33.05 22.72
N VAL A 35 -0.94 -34.25 22.92
CA VAL A 35 -2.36 -34.59 22.70
C VAL A 35 -3.12 -34.43 24.01
N VAL A 36 -4.45 -34.17 23.94
CA VAL A 36 -5.55 -34.23 24.96
C VAL A 36 -6.40 -32.95 24.81
N LYS A 37 -7.75 -32.96 24.72
CA LYS A 37 -8.77 -34.03 24.76
C LYS A 37 -9.99 -33.57 23.92
N GLN A 38 -10.75 -34.50 23.33
CA GLN A 38 -12.13 -34.22 22.93
C GLN A 38 -13.03 -34.17 24.18
N VAL A 39 -14.01 -33.25 24.20
CA VAL A 39 -15.20 -33.32 25.05
C VAL A 39 -16.41 -33.13 24.15
N GLN A 40 -17.38 -34.03 24.28
CA GLN A 40 -18.61 -34.07 23.51
C GLN A 40 -19.76 -33.54 24.40
N GLN A 41 -20.47 -32.50 23.95
CA GLN A 41 -21.80 -32.13 24.43
C GLN A 41 -22.53 -31.43 23.27
N VAL A 42 -23.39 -32.15 22.55
CA VAL A 42 -24.84 -32.28 22.78
C VAL A 42 -25.57 -30.99 22.37
N MET A 43 -26.37 -31.11 21.31
CA MET A 43 -27.32 -30.08 20.87
C MET A 43 -28.43 -29.92 21.91
N ALA A 44 -28.80 -28.69 22.19
CA ALA A 44 -30.12 -28.31 22.67
C ALA A 44 -30.58 -27.11 21.84
N ASP A 45 -31.80 -27.16 21.33
CA ASP A 45 -32.43 -26.03 20.67
C ASP A 45 -32.79 -24.98 21.71
N ASP A 46 -32.34 -23.74 21.51
CA ASP A 46 -32.98 -22.51 22.00
C ASP A 46 -32.33 -21.30 21.29
N ALA A 47 -32.66 -21.17 20.00
CA ALA A 47 -32.46 -19.92 19.27
C ALA A 47 -33.73 -19.07 19.41
N PHE A 48 -33.57 -17.74 19.45
CA PHE A 48 -34.58 -16.70 19.74
C PHE A 48 -34.92 -16.48 21.23
N LEU A 49 -34.06 -15.71 21.91
CA LEU A 49 -34.39 -14.42 22.55
C LEU A 49 -33.09 -13.81 23.13
N PRO A 50 -32.83 -12.49 23.04
CA PRO A 50 -31.71 -11.87 23.73
C PRO A 50 -32.04 -11.63 25.21
N SER A 51 -31.14 -12.04 26.12
CA SER A 51 -31.17 -11.68 27.54
C SER A 51 -30.53 -10.30 27.77
N GLU A 52 -31.04 -9.52 28.72
CA GLU A 52 -30.69 -8.09 28.89
C GLU A 52 -29.25 -7.78 29.36
N ASP A 53 -28.43 -8.79 29.68
CA ASP A 53 -27.06 -8.66 30.21
C ASP A 53 -25.96 -9.26 29.30
N ASP A 54 -26.22 -9.52 28.01
CA ASP A 54 -25.17 -9.96 27.05
C ASP A 54 -24.53 -8.76 26.34
N ASP A 55 -23.30 -8.40 26.71
CA ASP A 55 -22.55 -7.28 26.13
C ASP A 55 -21.85 -7.62 24.80
N GLY A 56 -21.96 -8.87 24.33
CA GLY A 56 -21.40 -9.31 23.05
C GLY A 56 -19.88 -9.50 23.02
N PHE A 57 -19.18 -9.32 24.15
CA PHE A 57 -17.72 -9.46 24.26
C PHE A 57 -17.32 -10.62 25.17
N GLY A 58 -17.69 -11.83 24.77
CA GLY A 58 -17.42 -13.05 25.53
C GLY A 58 -15.96 -13.21 26.02
N GLY A 59 -15.79 -13.20 27.35
CA GLY A 59 -14.64 -13.77 28.06
C GLY A 59 -13.28 -13.09 27.92
N GLN A 60 -13.15 -11.94 27.24
CA GLN A 60 -11.84 -11.28 27.04
C GLN A 60 -11.60 -10.16 28.06
N SER A 61 -10.55 -10.31 28.87
CA SER A 61 -10.16 -9.33 29.89
C SER A 61 -9.29 -8.21 29.31
N PHE A 62 -9.91 -7.06 29.03
CA PHE A 62 -9.20 -5.86 28.59
C PHE A 62 -8.52 -5.12 29.77
N LEU A 63 -7.25 -4.76 29.59
CA LEU A 63 -6.50 -3.91 30.51
C LEU A 63 -7.06 -2.48 30.49
N ARG A 64 -7.67 -2.03 31.60
CA ARG A 64 -8.20 -0.68 31.75
C ARG A 64 -7.06 0.35 31.93
N PRO A 65 -7.07 1.50 31.25
CA PRO A 65 -6.24 2.65 31.62
C PRO A 65 -6.85 3.33 32.86
N VAL A 66 -6.03 3.57 33.88
CA VAL A 66 -6.44 4.32 35.09
C VAL A 66 -6.23 5.82 34.86
N ALA A 67 -7.26 6.61 35.13
CA ALA A 67 -7.21 8.06 35.03
C ALA A 67 -6.32 8.70 36.12
N ALA A 68 -5.59 9.75 35.77
CA ALA A 68 -4.65 10.43 36.66
C ALA A 68 -5.15 11.82 37.09
N VAL A 69 -5.37 12.00 38.40
CA VAL A 69 -5.32 13.27 39.14
C VAL A 69 -4.94 12.97 40.61
N PRO A 70 -4.43 13.91 41.42
CA PRO A 70 -3.06 13.77 41.88
C PRO A 70 -2.93 13.70 43.41
N THR A 71 -1.92 12.97 43.89
CA THR A 71 -1.47 13.04 45.29
C THR A 71 0.04 13.12 45.39
N ALA A 72 0.50 13.91 46.35
CA ALA A 72 1.89 14.27 46.56
C ALA A 72 2.60 13.33 47.54
N MET A 73 3.89 13.64 47.75
CA MET A 73 4.79 13.24 48.84
C MET A 73 5.68 11.99 48.66
N ALA A 74 6.98 12.31 48.55
CA ALA A 74 8.10 11.77 49.35
C ALA A 74 8.52 10.28 49.17
N ASP A 75 9.82 9.94 49.19
CA ASP A 75 11.04 10.77 49.14
C ASP A 75 12.27 9.92 48.70
N PRO A 76 13.39 10.53 48.29
CA PRO A 76 14.58 9.81 47.81
C PRO A 76 15.70 9.67 48.85
N ALA A 77 16.52 8.63 48.70
CA ALA A 77 17.82 8.42 49.37
C ALA A 77 18.62 7.39 48.54
N ARG A 78 19.96 7.38 48.40
CA ARG A 78 21.10 8.12 48.99
C ARG A 78 22.36 7.78 48.11
N ILE A 79 23.58 8.33 48.18
CA ILE A 79 24.33 9.22 49.10
C ILE A 79 25.16 10.22 48.24
N GLY A 80 25.45 11.42 48.73
CA GLY A 80 26.49 12.32 48.17
C GLY A 80 26.56 13.67 48.88
N ALA A 81 26.99 13.70 50.15
CA ALA A 81 26.79 14.84 51.05
C ALA A 81 28.04 15.73 51.24
N THR A 82 27.85 17.03 51.44
CA THR A 82 28.67 17.86 52.36
C THR A 82 27.97 19.19 52.74
N LEU A 83 27.69 19.34 54.04
CA LEU A 83 27.77 20.57 54.86
C LEU A 83 26.96 21.85 54.48
N TYR A 84 25.92 22.14 55.29
CA TYR A 84 25.56 23.40 56.01
C TYR A 84 24.01 23.64 56.09
N PRO A 85 23.47 24.27 57.16
CA PRO A 85 22.03 24.21 57.51
C PRO A 85 21.20 25.50 57.24
N ASP A 86 19.87 25.35 57.38
CA ASP A 86 18.83 26.40 57.59
C ASP A 86 18.57 27.48 56.51
N ALA A 87 17.87 27.09 55.43
CA ALA A 87 17.27 28.03 54.46
C ALA A 87 15.89 27.63 53.90
N ALA A 88 15.11 26.77 54.56
CA ALA A 88 13.73 26.47 54.12
C ALA A 88 12.85 27.74 54.13
N ALA A 89 12.12 27.99 53.05
CA ALA A 89 11.40 29.26 52.88
C ALA A 89 10.01 29.27 53.53
N THR A 90 9.82 30.17 54.49
CA THR A 90 8.53 30.56 55.06
C THR A 90 7.71 31.34 54.02
N PRO A 91 6.53 30.83 53.58
CA PRO A 91 5.74 31.49 52.53
C PRO A 91 5.21 32.87 52.97
N ALA A 92 4.91 33.04 54.27
CA ALA A 92 4.45 34.31 54.83
C ALA A 92 5.43 35.48 54.61
N ASP A 93 6.74 35.23 54.70
CA ASP A 93 7.74 36.28 54.50
C ASP A 93 7.87 36.69 53.02
N LEU A 94 7.70 35.74 52.10
CA LEU A 94 7.70 36.00 50.66
C LEU A 94 6.44 36.77 50.22
N ASP A 95 5.31 36.52 50.87
CA ASP A 95 4.06 37.24 50.62
C ASP A 95 4.10 38.66 51.21
N ALA A 96 4.72 38.86 52.37
CA ALA A 96 4.96 40.20 52.94
C ALA A 96 5.82 41.06 51.98
N ILE A 97 6.93 40.53 51.47
CA ILE A 97 7.80 41.25 50.51
C ILE A 97 7.05 41.51 49.18
N ARG A 98 6.12 40.64 48.77
CA ARG A 98 5.28 40.88 47.58
C ARG A 98 4.32 42.07 47.78
N GLN A 99 3.83 42.30 48.99
CA GLN A 99 2.94 43.43 49.32
C GLN A 99 3.66 44.79 49.35
N GLU A 100 5.00 44.82 49.45
CA GLU A 100 5.79 46.05 49.42
C GLU A 100 5.83 46.76 48.05
N GLY A 101 5.29 46.15 46.98
CA GLY A 101 5.16 46.82 45.67
C GLY A 101 6.48 47.05 44.92
N LEU A 102 7.49 46.24 45.19
CA LEU A 102 8.83 46.33 44.60
C LEU A 102 8.80 46.28 43.06
N THR A 103 9.49 47.22 42.41
CA THR A 103 9.54 47.28 40.95
C THR A 103 10.37 46.14 40.36
N GLY A 104 10.03 45.70 39.13
CA GLY A 104 10.80 44.67 38.41
C GLY A 104 12.26 45.05 38.09
N ARG A 105 12.69 46.30 38.33
CA ARG A 105 14.10 46.71 38.30
C ARG A 105 14.80 46.42 39.64
N GLN A 106 14.14 46.74 40.76
CA GLN A 106 14.64 46.48 42.11
C GLN A 106 14.81 44.98 42.38
N LEU A 107 13.85 44.16 41.94
CA LEU A 107 13.90 42.70 42.04
C LEU A 107 15.12 42.10 41.31
N ARG A 108 15.33 42.47 40.04
CA ARG A 108 16.50 42.03 39.25
C ARG A 108 17.85 42.57 39.77
N MET A 109 17.84 43.68 40.50
CA MET A 109 19.02 44.21 41.20
C MET A 109 19.32 43.39 42.45
N ALA A 110 18.31 43.11 43.28
CA ALA A 110 18.44 42.24 44.45
C ALA A 110 18.92 40.83 44.09
N ARG A 111 18.43 40.23 42.99
CA ARG A 111 18.96 38.95 42.49
C ARG A 111 20.46 39.02 42.15
N ARG A 112 20.89 40.06 41.42
CA ARG A 112 22.32 40.25 41.09
C ARG A 112 23.18 40.47 42.32
N LEU A 113 22.71 41.25 43.29
CA LEU A 113 23.42 41.49 44.54
C LEU A 113 23.50 40.23 45.40
N ALA A 114 22.42 39.44 45.49
CA ALA A 114 22.42 38.14 46.17
C ALA A 114 23.42 37.17 45.53
N GLN A 115 23.47 37.12 44.19
CA GLN A 115 24.45 36.31 43.47
C GLN A 115 25.90 36.78 43.68
N LYS A 116 26.14 38.09 43.85
CA LYS A 116 27.48 38.63 44.19
C LYS A 116 27.93 38.28 45.62
N HIS A 117 27.00 38.07 46.54
CA HIS A 117 27.26 37.63 47.91
C HIS A 117 27.08 36.11 48.11
N ASP A 118 27.12 35.32 47.04
CA ASP A 118 26.98 33.86 47.04
C ASP A 118 25.71 33.33 47.76
N LEU A 119 24.62 34.12 47.76
CA LEU A 119 23.33 33.74 48.35
C LEU A 119 22.47 33.01 47.30
N PRO A 120 22.18 31.69 47.45
CA PRO A 120 21.46 30.90 46.46
C PRO A 120 19.95 31.16 46.49
N ALA A 121 19.52 32.29 45.94
CA ALA A 121 18.11 32.67 45.86
C ALA A 121 17.34 31.88 44.79
N THR A 122 16.22 31.27 45.17
CA THR A 122 15.37 30.49 44.23
C THR A 122 14.39 31.39 43.45
N SER A 123 14.17 32.62 43.91
CA SER A 123 13.24 33.60 43.31
C SER A 123 13.70 35.03 43.57
N ASP A 124 13.19 36.01 42.81
CA ASP A 124 13.51 37.44 43.01
C ASP A 124 13.17 37.95 44.42
N PHE A 125 12.00 37.55 44.94
CA PHE A 125 11.56 37.93 46.28
C PHE A 125 12.37 37.21 47.38
N ASP A 126 12.86 36.01 47.08
CA ASP A 126 13.73 35.24 47.97
C ASP A 126 15.13 35.87 48.04
N ALA A 127 15.65 36.44 46.95
CA ALA A 127 16.88 37.21 46.96
C ALA A 127 16.81 38.43 47.90
N VAL A 128 15.71 39.19 47.86
CA VAL A 128 15.46 40.31 48.79
C VAL A 128 15.42 39.83 50.24
N ARG A 129 14.77 38.69 50.50
CA ARG A 129 14.68 38.07 51.83
C ARG A 129 16.05 37.63 52.36
N LEU A 130 16.84 36.93 51.56
CA LEU A 130 18.17 36.44 51.95
C LEU A 130 19.13 37.61 52.21
N LEU A 131 19.11 38.66 51.38
CA LEU A 131 19.89 39.87 51.59
C LEU A 131 19.50 40.59 52.91
N ARG A 132 18.20 40.78 53.17
CA ARG A 132 17.73 41.35 54.44
C ARG A 132 18.10 40.50 55.65
N LYS A 133 18.04 39.16 55.54
CA LYS A 133 18.49 38.23 56.59
C LYS A 133 20.00 38.31 56.82
N ALA A 134 20.78 38.62 55.79
CA ALA A 134 22.22 38.92 55.88
C ALA A 134 22.52 40.37 56.36
N GLY A 135 21.50 41.19 56.67
CA GLY A 135 21.66 42.58 57.09
C GLY A 135 21.99 43.56 55.95
N ILE A 136 21.92 43.12 54.70
CA ILE A 136 22.25 43.90 53.50
C ILE A 136 20.95 44.39 52.88
N ASP A 137 20.75 45.71 52.84
CA ASP A 137 19.60 46.32 52.17
C ASP A 137 19.95 46.65 50.70
N PRO A 138 19.38 45.94 49.69
CA PRO A 138 19.72 46.13 48.29
C PRO A 138 19.39 47.52 47.73
N PHE A 139 18.69 48.37 48.47
CA PHE A 139 18.24 49.69 48.01
C PHE A 139 18.99 50.86 48.64
N GLN A 140 20.00 50.60 49.48
CA GLN A 140 20.87 51.64 50.03
C GLN A 140 21.95 52.08 49.04
N ARG A 141 22.37 53.36 49.13
CA ARG A 141 23.28 53.99 48.17
C ARG A 141 24.68 53.35 48.12
N SER A 142 25.10 52.68 49.19
CA SER A 142 26.34 51.90 49.26
C SER A 142 26.32 50.70 48.30
N ALA A 143 25.26 49.90 48.30
CA ALA A 143 25.10 48.74 47.42
C ALA A 143 25.06 49.12 45.93
N LEU A 144 24.53 50.32 45.61
CA LEU A 144 24.54 50.86 44.25
C LEU A 144 25.94 51.26 43.76
N LEU A 145 26.82 51.73 44.65
CA LEU A 145 28.22 52.05 44.31
C LEU A 145 29.04 50.76 44.11
N GLU A 146 28.77 49.73 44.91
CA GLU A 146 29.47 48.44 44.84
C GLU A 146 29.07 47.57 43.63
N LEU A 147 27.96 47.90 42.96
CA LEU A 147 27.52 47.26 41.71
C LEU A 147 28.07 47.97 40.45
N VAL A 148 28.71 49.13 40.61
CA VAL A 148 29.24 49.99 39.53
C VAL A 148 30.77 49.97 39.47
N SER A 149 31.44 49.30 40.41
CA SER A 149 32.91 49.22 40.52
C SER A 149 33.50 47.87 40.07
N GLY A 150 32.87 47.19 39.11
CA GLY A 150 33.38 45.96 38.47
C GLY A 150 33.33 46.10 36.94
N GLU A 151 34.33 45.56 36.26
CA GLU A 151 34.76 45.93 34.90
C GLU A 151 33.75 45.76 33.73
N ASP A 152 33.95 46.66 32.75
CA ASP A 152 33.98 46.46 31.29
C ASP A 152 33.18 45.29 30.68
N ASP A 153 32.06 45.62 30.02
CA ASP A 153 31.93 45.43 28.55
C ASP A 153 30.75 46.28 28.00
N ASP A 154 30.87 46.70 26.75
CA ASP A 154 30.09 47.80 26.14
C ASP A 154 28.86 47.36 25.29
N GLU A 155 28.01 48.35 24.98
CA GLU A 155 26.99 48.36 23.90
C GLU A 155 25.79 47.39 23.93
N GLU A 156 24.72 47.75 24.66
CA GLU A 156 23.39 47.93 24.02
C GLU A 156 22.45 48.87 24.83
N LEU A 157 21.45 49.44 24.15
CA LEU A 157 20.37 50.35 24.62
C LEU A 157 20.58 51.87 24.48
N ALA A 158 20.63 52.33 23.22
CA ALA A 158 20.16 53.68 22.85
C ALA A 158 18.77 53.59 22.20
N GLN A 159 17.93 54.63 22.39
CA GLN A 159 16.49 54.69 22.06
C GLN A 159 15.66 53.82 23.04
N ILE A 160 14.66 54.34 23.74
CA ILE A 160 13.60 55.28 23.31
C ILE A 160 13.59 56.56 24.15
N GLY A 161 13.46 57.72 23.50
CA GLY A 161 13.16 58.99 24.16
C GLY A 161 11.65 59.24 24.26
N GLY A 162 11.18 59.93 25.30
CA GLY A 162 9.75 60.21 25.47
C GLY A 162 9.42 61.09 26.67
N ALA A 163 9.33 62.40 26.43
CA ALA A 163 8.56 63.40 27.18
C ALA A 163 8.63 63.44 28.73
N SER A 164 9.25 64.51 29.26
CA SER A 164 8.78 65.16 30.49
C SER A 164 8.72 66.68 30.28
N ARG A 165 7.50 67.19 30.19
CA ARG A 165 7.16 68.58 29.87
C ARG A 165 7.09 69.39 31.16
N ALA A 166 7.71 70.57 31.12
CA ALA A 166 7.55 71.73 32.00
C ALA A 166 6.75 71.60 33.31
N LEU A 167 7.38 72.01 34.41
CA LEU A 167 6.68 72.84 35.42
C LEU A 167 7.66 73.83 36.05
N THR A 168 7.49 75.10 35.68
CA THR A 168 8.21 76.25 36.22
C THR A 168 7.63 76.65 37.57
N VAL A 169 8.48 76.84 38.59
CA VAL A 169 8.13 77.66 39.77
C VAL A 169 9.17 78.75 39.90
N THR A 170 8.70 79.99 39.87
CA THR A 170 9.49 81.23 39.96
C THR A 170 9.73 81.61 41.42
N ALA A 171 10.99 81.90 41.79
CA ALA A 171 11.31 82.78 42.90
C ALA A 171 12.70 83.43 42.67
N GLU A 172 12.78 84.74 42.90
CA GLU A 172 13.97 85.56 42.69
C GLU A 172 15.01 85.43 43.83
N ARG A 173 16.32 85.63 43.53
CA ARG A 173 17.04 86.88 43.86
C ARG A 173 18.56 86.88 43.60
N ASN A 174 19.04 88.10 43.30
CA ASN A 174 20.38 88.68 43.50
C ASN A 174 21.61 88.15 42.72
N LYS A 175 21.85 88.89 41.62
CA LYS A 175 23.13 89.45 41.14
C LYS A 175 24.35 89.34 42.08
N LEU A 176 25.49 88.95 41.49
CA LEU A 176 26.80 89.65 41.57
C LEU A 176 27.56 89.40 40.24
N PRO A 177 28.44 90.32 39.78
CA PRO A 177 28.97 90.29 38.41
C PRO A 177 30.20 89.37 38.22
N GLN A 178 30.38 88.92 36.98
CA GLN A 178 31.52 88.11 36.54
C GLN A 178 32.83 88.90 36.56
N THR A 179 33.91 88.29 37.05
CA THR A 179 35.28 88.73 36.78
C THR A 179 35.86 87.95 35.60
N VAL A 180 36.29 88.66 34.57
CA VAL A 180 36.88 88.08 33.35
C VAL A 180 38.29 87.55 33.68
N LYS A 181 38.51 86.24 33.48
CA LYS A 181 39.88 85.68 33.41
C LYS A 181 40.41 85.83 31.97
N PRO A 182 41.68 86.26 31.79
CA PRO A 182 42.27 86.33 30.45
C PRO A 182 42.49 84.92 29.87
N PRO A 183 42.59 84.79 28.53
CA PRO A 183 42.80 83.50 27.88
C PRO A 183 44.20 82.95 28.21
N GLY A 184 44.24 81.79 28.85
CA GLY A 184 45.48 81.02 28.99
C GLY A 184 45.90 80.45 27.64
N LEU A 185 47.14 80.75 27.22
CA LEU A 185 47.76 80.06 26.10
C LEU A 185 47.92 78.56 26.46
N PRO A 186 47.67 77.62 25.52
CA PRO A 186 47.60 76.20 25.86
C PRO A 186 48.95 75.67 26.32
N SER A 187 48.97 75.05 27.50
CA SER A 187 50.11 74.25 27.97
C SER A 187 50.29 73.02 27.07
N THR A 188 51.54 72.59 26.93
CA THR A 188 51.92 71.50 26.00
C THR A 188 51.28 70.16 26.31
N GLU A 189 50.85 69.92 27.55
CA GLU A 189 50.21 68.68 28.01
C GLU A 189 48.78 68.52 27.48
N VAL A 190 47.97 69.58 27.49
CA VAL A 190 46.59 69.56 26.96
C VAL A 190 46.60 69.24 25.46
N ARG A 191 47.59 69.76 24.72
CA ARG A 191 47.76 69.46 23.29
C ARG A 191 48.18 68.00 23.03
N ILE A 192 48.81 67.34 24.00
CA ILE A 192 49.18 65.91 23.90
C ILE A 192 47.95 65.04 24.15
N GLU A 193 47.15 65.31 25.19
CA GLU A 193 45.89 64.59 25.45
C GLU A 193 44.88 64.73 24.29
N GLU A 194 44.67 65.95 23.78
CA GLU A 194 43.83 66.17 22.60
C GLU A 194 44.36 65.43 21.36
N SER A 195 45.69 65.33 21.19
CA SER A 195 46.29 64.59 20.08
C SER A 195 46.08 63.07 20.21
N HIS A 196 46.21 62.50 21.41
CA HIS A 196 45.93 61.08 21.65
C HIS A 196 44.45 60.75 21.49
N ILE A 197 43.54 61.61 21.96
CA ILE A 197 42.09 61.41 21.75
C ILE A 197 41.75 61.50 20.25
N ALA A 198 42.36 62.42 19.51
CA ALA A 198 42.20 62.51 18.06
C ALA A 198 42.80 61.30 17.31
N GLU A 199 43.92 60.77 17.78
CA GLU A 199 44.59 59.60 17.19
C GLU A 199 43.84 58.30 17.48
N VAL A 200 43.39 58.07 18.72
CA VAL A 200 42.50 56.95 19.08
C VAL A 200 41.20 57.01 18.26
N ARG A 201 40.59 58.19 18.10
CA ARG A 201 39.40 58.35 17.23
C ARG A 201 39.69 58.07 15.77
N ARG A 202 40.88 58.41 15.25
CA ARG A 202 41.31 58.03 13.88
C ARG A 202 41.48 56.52 13.75
N ILE A 203 42.16 55.87 14.70
CA ILE A 203 42.34 54.41 14.74
C ILE A 203 40.98 53.70 14.81
N GLN A 204 40.08 54.13 15.69
CA GLN A 204 38.70 53.63 15.77
C GLN A 204 37.95 53.82 14.45
N ALA A 205 37.98 55.02 13.85
CA ALA A 205 37.34 55.30 12.56
C ALA A 205 37.89 54.41 11.44
N GLU A 206 39.20 54.15 11.40
CA GLU A 206 39.80 53.23 10.44
C GLU A 206 39.47 51.75 10.69
N ILE A 207 39.36 51.33 11.95
CA ILE A 207 38.91 49.98 12.32
C ILE A 207 37.45 49.80 11.88
N VAL A 208 36.58 50.77 12.15
CA VAL A 208 35.18 50.78 11.71
C VAL A 208 35.10 50.80 10.18
N ALA A 209 35.90 51.62 9.49
CA ALA A 209 35.93 51.64 8.03
C ALA A 209 36.41 50.29 7.44
N ARG A 210 37.43 49.65 8.03
CA ARG A 210 37.91 48.32 7.64
C ARG A 210 36.85 47.23 7.91
N ARG A 211 36.17 47.26 9.06
CA ARG A 211 35.06 46.35 9.40
C ARG A 211 33.89 46.54 8.43
N ARG A 212 33.45 47.78 8.17
CA ARG A 212 32.38 48.10 7.20
C ARG A 212 32.72 47.62 5.80
N ARG A 213 33.96 47.79 5.31
CA ARG A 213 34.39 47.25 4.01
C ARG A 213 34.36 45.71 3.98
N LYS A 214 34.83 45.02 5.02
CA LYS A 214 34.76 43.55 5.11
C LYS A 214 33.31 43.03 5.16
N LEU A 215 32.44 43.67 5.95
CA LEU A 215 31.01 43.36 6.01
C LEU A 215 30.32 43.61 4.67
N ALA A 216 30.58 44.74 4.00
CA ALA A 216 30.03 45.02 2.68
C ALA A 216 30.45 43.98 1.63
N LEU A 217 31.71 43.53 1.66
CA LEU A 217 32.20 42.45 0.79
C LEU A 217 31.58 41.08 1.12
N MET A 218 31.27 40.81 2.39
CA MET A 218 30.55 39.60 2.79
C MET A 218 29.10 39.63 2.31
N TRP A 219 28.39 40.74 2.56
CA TRP A 219 27.03 40.95 2.08
C TRP A 219 26.93 40.94 0.56
N SER A 220 27.90 41.50 -0.17
CA SER A 220 27.91 41.45 -1.64
C SER A 220 28.09 40.02 -2.16
N LYS A 221 28.88 39.17 -1.49
CA LYS A 221 29.00 37.74 -1.83
C LYS A 221 27.68 37.00 -1.59
N ILE A 222 27.05 37.18 -0.43
CA ILE A 222 25.74 36.59 -0.13
C ILE A 222 24.68 37.07 -1.16
N ALA A 223 24.70 38.35 -1.50
CA ALA A 223 23.79 38.91 -2.49
C ALA A 223 23.98 38.28 -3.89
N VAL A 224 25.22 38.11 -4.36
CA VAL A 224 25.50 37.53 -5.69
C VAL A 224 25.31 36.01 -5.74
N PHE A 225 25.67 35.27 -4.69
CA PHE A 225 25.62 33.80 -4.70
C PHE A 225 24.32 33.20 -4.14
N VAL A 226 23.55 33.95 -3.36
CA VAL A 226 22.28 33.48 -2.76
C VAL A 226 21.10 34.32 -3.24
N LEU A 227 21.11 35.63 -2.99
CA LEU A 227 19.92 36.46 -3.29
C LEU A 227 19.66 36.62 -4.79
N LEU A 228 20.69 36.77 -5.62
CA LEU A 228 20.56 36.91 -7.07
C LEU A 228 19.95 35.67 -7.74
N PRO A 229 20.46 34.43 -7.56
CA PRO A 229 19.83 33.25 -8.15
C PRO A 229 18.44 32.96 -7.55
N THR A 230 18.22 33.28 -6.26
CA THR A 230 16.88 33.22 -5.65
C THR A 230 15.92 34.21 -6.29
N PHE A 231 16.36 35.46 -6.54
CA PHE A 231 15.55 36.50 -7.15
C PHE A 231 15.20 36.14 -8.61
N ILE A 232 16.14 35.59 -9.37
CA ILE A 232 15.88 35.07 -10.72
C ILE A 232 14.85 33.93 -10.68
N ALA A 233 14.97 33.00 -9.73
CA ALA A 233 13.99 31.93 -9.55
C ALA A 233 12.60 32.47 -9.15
N GLY A 234 12.55 33.50 -8.29
CA GLY A 234 11.29 34.13 -7.88
C GLY A 234 10.61 34.94 -8.97
N TRP A 235 11.39 35.66 -9.77
CA TRP A 235 10.93 36.26 -11.01
C TRP A 235 10.35 35.20 -11.96
N TYR A 236 11.06 34.08 -12.14
CA TYR A 236 10.58 32.97 -12.99
C TYR A 236 9.24 32.42 -12.49
N TYR A 237 9.14 32.00 -11.23
CA TYR A 237 7.93 31.36 -10.70
C TYR A 237 6.72 32.28 -10.54
N THR A 238 6.90 33.61 -10.52
CA THR A 238 5.79 34.57 -10.39
C THR A 238 5.33 35.18 -11.72
N LEU A 239 6.19 35.27 -12.73
CA LEU A 239 5.92 36.02 -13.97
C LEU A 239 6.10 35.22 -15.27
N VAL A 240 6.80 34.08 -15.24
CA VAL A 240 7.15 33.30 -16.44
C VAL A 240 6.58 31.88 -16.41
N ALA A 241 6.55 31.25 -15.24
CA ALA A 241 6.13 29.87 -15.09
C ALA A 241 4.61 29.72 -15.30
N THR A 242 4.21 28.79 -16.16
CA THR A 242 2.78 28.56 -16.45
C THR A 242 2.08 27.92 -15.25
N PRO A 243 0.91 28.43 -14.82
CA PRO A 243 0.09 27.79 -13.80
C PRO A 243 -0.42 26.43 -14.29
N LEU A 244 -0.35 25.42 -13.42
CA LEU A 244 -0.92 24.10 -13.64
C LEU A 244 -2.05 23.85 -12.63
N TYR A 245 -3.22 23.55 -13.16
CA TYR A 245 -4.45 23.22 -12.48
C TYR A 245 -4.57 21.70 -12.40
N THR A 246 -4.58 21.12 -11.19
CA THR A 246 -4.72 19.68 -11.00
C THR A 246 -6.15 19.32 -10.62
N THR A 247 -6.78 18.43 -11.39
CA THR A 247 -8.03 17.77 -10.97
C THR A 247 -7.72 16.41 -10.35
N ASN A 248 -8.48 16.08 -9.32
CA ASN A 248 -8.36 14.82 -8.59
C ASN A 248 -9.55 13.92 -8.93
N THR A 249 -9.31 12.63 -9.09
CA THR A 249 -10.35 11.64 -9.37
C THR A 249 -10.02 10.35 -8.64
N VAL A 250 -11.00 9.80 -7.93
CA VAL A 250 -10.84 8.57 -7.15
C VAL A 250 -11.90 7.59 -7.60
N PHE A 251 -11.49 6.39 -8.00
CA PHE A 251 -12.40 5.34 -8.44
C PHE A 251 -11.95 3.98 -7.92
N VAL A 252 -12.89 3.03 -7.88
CA VAL A 252 -12.66 1.65 -7.43
C VAL A 252 -13.24 0.70 -8.46
N ILE A 253 -12.55 -0.41 -8.71
CA ILE A 253 -13.05 -1.50 -9.55
C ILE A 253 -13.78 -2.46 -8.63
N GLN A 254 -15.09 -2.57 -8.80
CA GLN A 254 -15.93 -3.48 -8.04
C GLN A 254 -16.31 -4.67 -8.92
N GLN A 255 -16.24 -5.87 -8.36
CA GLN A 255 -16.80 -7.08 -8.98
C GLN A 255 -18.10 -7.42 -8.28
N ALA A 256 -19.21 -7.48 -9.01
CA ALA A 256 -20.45 -8.00 -8.46
C ALA A 256 -20.27 -9.49 -8.11
N THR A 257 -20.28 -9.83 -6.82
CA THR A 257 -20.26 -11.21 -6.34
C THR A 257 -21.47 -11.45 -5.46
N ALA A 258 -22.25 -12.49 -5.77
CA ALA A 258 -23.26 -12.98 -4.83
C ALA A 258 -22.54 -13.72 -3.70
N ALA A 259 -22.92 -13.44 -2.45
CA ALA A 259 -22.34 -14.07 -1.28
C ALA A 259 -22.53 -15.60 -1.31
N SER A 260 -21.49 -16.32 -1.73
CA SER A 260 -21.47 -17.78 -1.67
C SER A 260 -21.18 -18.20 -0.23
N GLN A 261 -22.19 -18.75 0.45
CA GLN A 261 -22.19 -18.97 1.90
C GLN A 261 -21.09 -19.93 2.42
N LEU A 262 -20.38 -20.63 1.52
CA LEU A 262 -19.29 -21.56 1.87
C LEU A 262 -17.87 -21.08 1.49
N GLY A 263 -17.73 -19.87 0.93
CA GLY A 263 -16.42 -19.32 0.49
C GLY A 263 -16.32 -17.79 0.45
N GLY A 264 -17.29 -17.08 1.02
CA GLY A 264 -17.45 -15.63 0.85
C GLY A 264 -16.43 -14.72 1.53
N LEU A 265 -15.57 -15.24 2.43
CA LEU A 265 -14.69 -14.37 3.25
C LEU A 265 -13.52 -13.73 2.48
N PHE A 266 -13.12 -14.30 1.34
CA PHE A 266 -11.96 -13.82 0.55
C PHE A 266 -12.31 -13.23 -0.81
N THR A 267 -13.55 -13.42 -1.31
CA THR A 267 -13.92 -13.12 -2.71
C THR A 267 -14.50 -11.72 -2.91
N GLY A 268 -14.89 -11.03 -1.84
CA GLY A 268 -15.34 -9.63 -1.87
C GLY A 268 -14.36 -8.64 -1.20
N THR A 269 -13.17 -9.08 -0.80
CA THR A 269 -12.17 -8.22 -0.16
C THR A 269 -11.27 -7.55 -1.20
N SER A 270 -10.67 -6.40 -0.86
CA SER A 270 -9.77 -5.63 -1.74
C SER A 270 -8.59 -6.43 -2.30
N PHE A 271 -8.26 -7.57 -1.68
CA PHE A 271 -7.23 -8.49 -2.15
C PHE A 271 -7.62 -9.25 -3.44
N ALA A 272 -8.92 -9.50 -3.66
CA ALA A 272 -9.42 -10.21 -4.84
C ALA A 272 -9.40 -9.34 -6.11
N THR A 273 -9.70 -8.04 -5.99
CA THR A 273 -9.70 -7.07 -7.11
C THR A 273 -8.36 -6.35 -7.29
N GLN A 274 -7.35 -6.66 -6.47
CA GLN A 274 -6.01 -6.08 -6.52
C GLN A 274 -5.30 -6.27 -7.88
N PRO A 275 -5.35 -7.45 -8.56
CA PRO A 275 -4.70 -7.62 -9.86
C PRO A 275 -5.33 -6.75 -10.97
N ASP A 276 -6.66 -6.61 -10.95
CA ASP A 276 -7.39 -5.80 -11.93
C ASP A 276 -7.07 -4.31 -11.76
N SER A 277 -7.00 -3.83 -10.51
CA SER A 277 -6.66 -2.44 -10.19
C SER A 277 -5.24 -2.06 -10.61
N ILE A 278 -4.27 -2.94 -10.37
CA ILE A 278 -2.87 -2.76 -10.84
C ILE A 278 -2.80 -2.83 -12.39
N THR A 279 -3.61 -3.68 -13.02
CA THR A 279 -3.69 -3.77 -14.49
C THR A 279 -4.26 -2.49 -15.11
N VAL A 280 -5.29 -1.89 -14.52
CA VAL A 280 -5.84 -0.60 -14.98
C VAL A 280 -4.88 0.55 -14.71
N GLN A 281 -4.21 0.59 -13.55
CA GLN A 281 -3.19 1.60 -13.25
C GLN A 281 -2.05 1.57 -14.30
N SER A 282 -1.48 0.39 -14.57
CA SER A 282 -0.40 0.22 -15.53
C SER A 282 -0.84 0.49 -16.99
N TYR A 283 -2.10 0.18 -17.33
CA TYR A 283 -2.70 0.56 -18.61
C TYR A 283 -2.83 2.08 -18.76
N LEU A 284 -3.38 2.80 -17.78
CA LEU A 284 -3.54 4.25 -17.83
C LEU A 284 -2.20 5.01 -17.84
N GLN A 285 -1.16 4.42 -17.24
CA GLN A 285 0.22 4.91 -17.30
C GLN A 285 0.95 4.56 -18.61
N SER A 286 0.33 3.81 -19.53
CA SER A 286 1.00 3.34 -20.76
C SER A 286 1.18 4.44 -21.80
N GLN A 287 2.11 4.21 -22.73
CA GLN A 287 2.29 5.08 -23.89
C GLN A 287 1.07 5.05 -24.82
N ASP A 288 0.35 3.94 -24.89
CA ASP A 288 -0.82 3.77 -25.77
C ASP A 288 -1.97 4.69 -25.31
N VAL A 289 -2.24 4.76 -24.00
CA VAL A 289 -3.23 5.68 -23.43
C VAL A 289 -2.85 7.16 -23.64
N MET A 290 -1.56 7.50 -23.54
CA MET A 290 -1.08 8.83 -23.90
C MET A 290 -1.31 9.16 -25.38
N MET A 291 -1.17 8.18 -26.29
CA MET A 291 -1.49 8.36 -27.71
C MET A 291 -3.00 8.46 -27.99
N MET A 292 -3.84 7.75 -27.23
CA MET A 292 -5.30 7.88 -27.32
C MET A 292 -5.77 9.25 -26.83
N LEU A 293 -5.24 9.73 -25.69
CA LEU A 293 -5.54 11.06 -25.16
C LEU A 293 -5.08 12.19 -26.10
N ASP A 294 -3.98 11.98 -26.82
CA ASP A 294 -3.50 12.88 -27.87
C ASP A 294 -4.47 12.94 -29.06
N GLN A 295 -5.01 11.80 -29.48
CA GLN A 295 -5.98 11.70 -30.59
C GLN A 295 -7.36 12.26 -30.24
N ASP A 296 -7.87 11.99 -29.05
CA ASP A 296 -9.25 12.36 -28.65
C ASP A 296 -9.35 13.78 -28.08
N SER A 297 -8.35 14.25 -27.33
CA SER A 297 -8.39 15.52 -26.58
C SER A 297 -7.28 16.52 -26.92
N GLY A 298 -6.37 16.16 -27.84
CA GLY A 298 -5.31 17.05 -28.33
C GLY A 298 -4.18 17.29 -27.32
N PHE A 299 -3.79 16.27 -26.54
CA PHE A 299 -2.79 16.37 -25.48
C PHE A 299 -1.48 17.07 -25.91
N LYS A 300 -0.87 16.71 -27.06
CA LYS A 300 0.35 17.38 -27.53
C LYS A 300 0.10 18.85 -27.85
N GLN A 301 -0.97 19.15 -28.58
CA GLN A 301 -1.29 20.51 -29.01
C GLN A 301 -1.46 21.44 -27.80
N HIS A 302 -2.16 20.95 -26.76
CA HIS A 302 -2.35 21.67 -25.50
C HIS A 302 -1.04 22.09 -24.81
N PHE A 303 -0.02 21.24 -24.87
CA PHE A 303 1.30 21.51 -24.26
C PHE A 303 2.33 22.09 -25.25
N GLN A 304 2.00 22.22 -26.54
CA GLN A 304 2.78 22.92 -27.57
C GLN A 304 2.40 24.40 -27.70
N ASP A 305 1.31 24.82 -27.04
CA ASP A 305 0.78 26.18 -27.08
C ASP A 305 1.85 27.24 -26.71
N PRO A 306 1.97 28.35 -27.45
CA PRO A 306 2.86 29.46 -27.12
C PRO A 306 2.76 29.98 -25.67
N ASP A 307 1.59 29.89 -25.04
CA ASP A 307 1.33 30.36 -23.66
C ASP A 307 1.97 29.46 -22.58
N VAL A 308 2.48 28.28 -22.96
CA VAL A 308 3.25 27.41 -22.06
C VAL A 308 4.70 27.88 -21.97
N ASP A 309 5.24 27.88 -20.75
CA ASP A 309 6.58 28.39 -20.46
C ASP A 309 7.67 27.62 -21.24
N PRO A 310 8.82 28.25 -21.59
CA PRO A 310 9.81 27.61 -22.46
C PRO A 310 10.48 26.34 -21.91
N ILE A 311 10.28 26.01 -20.63
CA ILE A 311 10.91 24.87 -19.95
C ILE A 311 9.95 23.67 -19.89
N GLN A 312 8.66 23.92 -19.73
CA GLN A 312 7.58 22.93 -19.70
C GLN A 312 6.96 22.68 -21.08
N ARG A 313 6.99 23.67 -21.98
CA ARG A 313 6.40 23.59 -23.32
C ARG A 313 7.03 22.47 -24.13
N LEU A 314 6.15 21.65 -24.71
CA LEU A 314 6.53 20.60 -25.64
C LEU A 314 7.00 21.22 -26.96
N ALA A 315 8.13 20.77 -27.50
CA ALA A 315 8.60 21.27 -28.79
C ALA A 315 7.59 20.94 -29.92
N PRO A 316 7.43 21.81 -30.94
CA PRO A 316 6.48 21.57 -32.04
C PRO A 316 6.79 20.27 -32.81
N ASN A 317 8.06 19.87 -32.89
CA ASN A 317 8.52 18.62 -33.51
C ASN A 317 8.90 17.54 -32.47
N ALA A 318 8.29 17.55 -31.28
CA ALA A 318 8.61 16.58 -30.22
C ALA A 318 8.25 15.15 -30.62
N ASN A 319 9.11 14.20 -30.26
CA ASN A 319 8.81 12.77 -30.45
C ASN A 319 7.82 12.25 -29.38
N ASN A 320 7.21 11.09 -29.65
CA ASN A 320 6.27 10.45 -28.71
C ASN A 320 6.93 10.15 -27.35
N SER A 321 8.23 9.90 -27.28
CA SER A 321 8.96 9.64 -26.03
C SER A 321 9.05 10.89 -25.13
N ALA A 322 9.26 12.07 -25.72
CA ALA A 322 9.26 13.35 -25.02
C ALA A 322 7.84 13.71 -24.54
N THR A 323 6.84 13.47 -25.39
CA THR A 323 5.42 13.62 -25.00
C THR A 323 5.07 12.69 -23.83
N TYR A 324 5.51 11.43 -23.87
CA TYR A 324 5.30 10.47 -22.79
C TYR A 324 6.06 10.83 -21.50
N ALA A 325 7.24 11.44 -21.62
CA ALA A 325 7.97 11.96 -20.47
C ALA A 325 7.26 13.16 -19.81
N LEU A 326 6.55 13.98 -20.59
CA LEU A 326 5.67 15.03 -20.08
C LEU A 326 4.40 14.44 -19.45
N PHE A 327 3.73 13.51 -20.15
CA PHE A 327 2.54 12.80 -19.66
C PHE A 327 2.76 12.21 -18.27
N LYS A 328 3.87 11.50 -18.02
CA LYS A 328 4.20 10.94 -16.69
C LYS A 328 4.48 11.97 -15.58
N LYS A 329 4.73 13.24 -15.91
CA LYS A 329 4.86 14.33 -14.92
C LYS A 329 3.48 14.94 -14.58
N VAL A 330 2.63 15.01 -15.60
CA VAL A 330 1.34 15.72 -15.62
C VAL A 330 0.18 14.83 -15.16
N VAL A 331 0.24 13.53 -15.48
CA VAL A 331 -0.72 12.50 -15.11
C VAL A 331 -0.03 11.57 -14.12
N LYS A 332 -0.48 11.59 -12.87
CA LYS A 332 -0.02 10.68 -11.82
C LYS A 332 -1.18 9.78 -11.41
N ILE A 333 -0.90 8.49 -11.30
CA ILE A 333 -1.90 7.48 -10.95
C ILE A 333 -1.27 6.57 -9.91
N SER A 334 -1.93 6.39 -8.78
CA SER A 334 -1.52 5.48 -7.72
C SER A 334 -2.67 4.57 -7.33
N TYR A 335 -2.33 3.34 -6.95
CA TYR A 335 -3.26 2.40 -6.36
C TYR A 335 -2.99 2.29 -4.87
N ASP A 336 -4.04 2.41 -4.06
CA ASP A 336 -3.99 2.25 -2.62
C ASP A 336 -4.44 0.83 -2.25
N PRO A 337 -3.53 -0.08 -1.83
CA PRO A 337 -3.90 -1.46 -1.52
C PRO A 337 -4.71 -1.60 -0.23
N THR A 338 -4.73 -0.58 0.63
CA THR A 338 -5.50 -0.59 1.88
C THR A 338 -6.94 -0.15 1.63
N GLU A 339 -7.13 0.93 0.87
CA GLU A 339 -8.47 1.43 0.51
C GLU A 339 -9.07 0.74 -0.72
N GLY A 340 -8.25 0.02 -1.51
CA GLY A 340 -8.66 -0.65 -2.76
C GLY A 340 -8.98 0.32 -3.91
N ASN A 341 -8.65 1.62 -3.77
CA ASN A 341 -8.98 2.66 -4.73
C ASN A 341 -7.79 3.05 -5.61
N ILE A 342 -8.10 3.62 -6.77
CA ILE A 342 -7.15 4.23 -7.69
C ILE A 342 -7.33 5.74 -7.59
N LYS A 343 -6.26 6.43 -7.19
CA LYS A 343 -6.16 7.88 -7.07
C LYS A 343 -5.47 8.41 -8.32
N MET A 344 -6.16 9.27 -9.06
CA MET A 344 -5.68 9.86 -10.32
C MET A 344 -5.63 11.38 -10.19
N GLU A 345 -4.41 11.93 -10.33
CA GLU A 345 -4.11 13.35 -10.43
C GLU A 345 -3.82 13.68 -11.90
N VAL A 346 -4.56 14.64 -12.46
CA VAL A 346 -4.35 15.12 -13.84
C VAL A 346 -4.19 16.63 -13.83
N SER A 347 -3.01 17.10 -14.22
CA SER A 347 -2.70 18.52 -14.34
C SER A 347 -2.92 19.03 -15.78
N ALA A 348 -3.30 20.29 -15.94
CA ALA A 348 -3.26 20.99 -17.23
C ALA A 348 -3.07 22.50 -17.02
N THR A 349 -2.69 23.22 -18.07
CA THR A 349 -2.52 24.70 -18.00
C THR A 349 -3.84 25.47 -17.89
N THR A 350 -4.98 24.81 -18.10
CA THR A 350 -6.32 25.37 -17.86
C THR A 350 -7.18 24.36 -17.08
N PRO A 351 -8.04 24.82 -16.16
CA PRO A 351 -8.79 23.92 -15.29
C PRO A 351 -9.84 23.09 -16.05
N GLN A 352 -10.38 23.60 -17.15
CA GLN A 352 -11.31 22.85 -18.01
C GLN A 352 -10.60 21.68 -18.73
N LYS A 353 -9.37 21.88 -19.23
CA LYS A 353 -8.60 20.81 -19.88
C LYS A 353 -8.14 19.74 -18.89
N ALA A 354 -7.86 20.09 -17.64
CA ALA A 354 -7.58 19.10 -16.59
C ALA A 354 -8.78 18.14 -16.40
N VAL A 355 -10.00 18.68 -16.32
CA VAL A 355 -11.24 17.89 -16.23
C VAL A 355 -11.51 17.08 -17.50
N GLU A 356 -11.28 17.66 -18.68
CA GLU A 356 -11.43 16.97 -19.96
C GLU A 356 -10.50 15.75 -20.05
N PHE A 357 -9.21 15.93 -19.76
CA PHE A 357 -8.22 14.86 -19.76
C PHE A 357 -8.53 13.79 -18.71
N SER A 358 -8.91 14.18 -17.47
CA SER A 358 -9.30 13.21 -16.44
C SER A 358 -10.53 12.39 -16.85
N ARG A 359 -11.55 13.03 -17.44
CA ARG A 359 -12.75 12.34 -17.93
C ARG A 359 -12.44 11.39 -19.10
N ALA A 360 -11.52 11.76 -20.00
CA ALA A 360 -11.06 10.88 -21.07
C ALA A 360 -10.32 9.65 -20.50
N LEU A 361 -9.36 9.85 -19.60
CA LEU A 361 -8.64 8.77 -18.92
C LEU A 361 -9.60 7.83 -18.14
N LEU A 362 -10.59 8.40 -17.46
CA LEU A 362 -11.63 7.64 -16.75
C LEU A 362 -12.45 6.77 -17.70
N LYS A 363 -12.85 7.30 -18.85
CA LYS A 363 -13.55 6.54 -19.90
C LYS A 363 -12.68 5.42 -20.48
N TYR A 364 -11.37 5.63 -20.63
CA TYR A 364 -10.46 4.56 -21.04
C TYR A 364 -10.30 3.48 -19.96
N ALA A 365 -10.33 3.86 -18.68
CA ALA A 365 -10.31 2.92 -17.56
C ALA A 365 -11.57 2.03 -17.55
N GLU A 366 -12.75 2.64 -17.71
CA GLU A 366 -14.05 1.97 -17.83
C GLU A 366 -14.04 0.99 -19.01
N ALA A 367 -13.73 1.47 -20.22
CA ALA A 367 -13.65 0.62 -21.42
C ALA A 367 -12.64 -0.53 -21.29
N ARG A 368 -11.56 -0.36 -20.51
CA ARG A 368 -10.59 -1.42 -20.24
C ARG A 368 -11.16 -2.50 -19.32
N VAL A 369 -11.87 -2.12 -18.25
CA VAL A 369 -12.55 -3.04 -17.34
C VAL A 369 -13.66 -3.80 -18.07
N ASP A 370 -14.42 -3.12 -18.91
CA ASP A 370 -15.44 -3.72 -19.77
C ASP A 370 -14.83 -4.75 -20.73
N GLN A 371 -13.72 -4.41 -21.40
CA GLN A 371 -13.04 -5.32 -22.32
C GLN A 371 -12.54 -6.59 -21.61
N MET A 372 -11.97 -6.46 -20.40
CA MET A 372 -11.51 -7.59 -19.59
C MET A 372 -12.68 -8.54 -19.24
N THR A 373 -13.82 -7.97 -18.85
CA THR A 373 -15.04 -8.73 -18.50
C THR A 373 -15.69 -9.36 -19.73
N ALA A 374 -15.85 -8.59 -20.81
CA ALA A 374 -16.50 -9.03 -22.04
C ALA A 374 -15.76 -10.21 -22.70
N ARG A 375 -14.42 -10.20 -22.68
CA ARG A 375 -13.61 -11.29 -23.20
C ARG A 375 -13.81 -12.57 -22.39
N LEU A 376 -13.68 -12.50 -21.06
CA LEU A 376 -13.86 -13.67 -20.19
C LEU A 376 -15.25 -14.28 -20.36
N ARG A 377 -16.29 -13.42 -20.38
CA ARG A 377 -17.68 -13.83 -20.61
C ARG A 377 -17.87 -14.55 -21.95
N ASN A 378 -17.35 -13.96 -23.03
CA ASN A 378 -17.44 -14.54 -24.37
C ASN A 378 -16.71 -15.90 -24.45
N ASP A 379 -15.49 -15.98 -23.90
CA ASP A 379 -14.69 -17.19 -23.95
C ASP A 379 -15.33 -18.33 -23.12
N GLN A 380 -15.94 -18.02 -21.97
CA GLN A 380 -16.76 -18.95 -21.18
C GLN A 380 -18.03 -19.39 -21.92
N GLU A 381 -18.79 -18.46 -22.50
CA GLU A 381 -20.05 -18.75 -23.20
C GLU A 381 -19.81 -19.62 -24.44
N VAL A 382 -18.78 -19.31 -25.24
CA VAL A 382 -18.37 -20.10 -26.40
C VAL A 382 -17.95 -21.51 -25.98
N SER A 383 -17.16 -21.64 -24.91
CA SER A 383 -16.71 -22.95 -24.39
C SER A 383 -17.86 -23.80 -23.85
N ALA A 384 -18.83 -23.18 -23.15
CA ALA A 384 -20.02 -23.87 -22.66
C ALA A 384 -20.93 -24.33 -23.81
N LYS A 385 -21.19 -23.46 -24.80
CA LYS A 385 -21.96 -23.80 -26.00
C LYS A 385 -21.30 -24.92 -26.82
N ALA A 386 -19.98 -24.87 -27.00
CA ALA A 386 -19.23 -25.91 -27.68
C ALA A 386 -19.32 -27.27 -26.95
N SER A 387 -19.17 -27.25 -25.62
CA SER A 387 -19.27 -28.47 -24.79
C SER A 387 -20.68 -29.07 -24.81
N PHE A 388 -21.73 -28.23 -24.78
CA PHE A 388 -23.12 -28.68 -24.93
C PHE A 388 -23.37 -29.32 -26.31
N GLY A 389 -22.96 -28.65 -27.39
CA GLY A 389 -23.12 -29.16 -28.75
C GLY A 389 -22.37 -30.47 -29.02
N ASP A 390 -21.15 -30.60 -28.49
CA ASP A 390 -20.35 -31.82 -28.54
C ASP A 390 -21.01 -32.97 -27.74
N ALA A 391 -21.51 -32.70 -26.53
CA ALA A 391 -22.24 -33.68 -25.74
C ALA A 391 -23.54 -34.14 -26.43
N GLN A 392 -24.28 -33.21 -27.05
CA GLN A 392 -25.49 -33.50 -27.82
C GLN A 392 -25.20 -34.38 -29.04
N ALA A 393 -24.18 -34.03 -29.84
CA ALA A 393 -23.77 -34.80 -31.01
C ALA A 393 -23.29 -36.22 -30.63
N LYS A 394 -22.53 -36.34 -29.52
CA LYS A 394 -22.08 -37.62 -28.99
C LYS A 394 -23.24 -38.49 -28.50
N LEU A 395 -24.24 -37.92 -27.83
CA LEU A 395 -25.46 -38.64 -27.45
C LEU A 395 -26.23 -39.14 -28.67
N GLU A 396 -26.38 -38.30 -29.70
CA GLU A 396 -27.08 -38.69 -30.94
C GLU A 396 -26.35 -39.85 -31.65
N VAL A 397 -25.01 -39.81 -31.73
CA VAL A 397 -24.22 -40.91 -32.29
C VAL A 397 -24.39 -42.21 -31.47
N ALA A 398 -24.34 -42.14 -30.14
CA ALA A 398 -24.54 -43.30 -29.27
C ALA A 398 -25.95 -43.90 -29.43
N GLN A 399 -26.99 -43.06 -29.51
CA GLN A 399 -28.38 -43.49 -29.73
C GLN A 399 -28.56 -44.15 -31.11
N ARG A 400 -27.98 -43.56 -32.17
CA ARG A 400 -28.01 -44.16 -33.51
C ARG A 400 -27.27 -45.51 -33.55
N HIS A 401 -26.15 -45.63 -32.85
CA HIS A 401 -25.40 -46.89 -32.74
C HIS A 401 -26.21 -47.98 -32.03
N MET A 402 -26.86 -47.66 -30.90
CA MET A 402 -27.80 -48.55 -30.21
C MET A 402 -28.93 -49.02 -31.14
N VAL A 403 -29.50 -48.13 -31.95
CA VAL A 403 -30.55 -48.47 -32.91
C VAL A 403 -30.02 -49.34 -34.07
N ASP A 404 -28.83 -49.07 -34.60
CA ASP A 404 -28.20 -49.91 -35.65
C ASP A 404 -27.95 -51.34 -35.13
N LEU A 405 -27.46 -51.50 -33.90
CA LEU A 405 -27.30 -52.82 -33.27
C LEU A 405 -28.64 -53.55 -33.12
N GLN A 406 -29.68 -52.88 -32.61
CA GLN A 406 -31.03 -53.45 -32.53
C GLN A 406 -31.57 -53.87 -33.90
N GLN A 407 -31.34 -53.09 -34.95
CA GLN A 407 -31.76 -53.41 -36.33
C GLN A 407 -30.96 -54.56 -36.94
N ARG A 408 -29.64 -54.63 -36.70
CA ARG A 408 -28.77 -55.70 -37.19
C ARG A 408 -29.12 -57.05 -36.59
N PHE A 409 -29.26 -57.10 -35.26
CA PHE A 409 -29.54 -58.35 -34.55
C PHE A 409 -31.01 -58.77 -34.67
N LYS A 410 -31.92 -57.84 -35.00
CA LYS A 410 -33.38 -58.08 -35.16
C LYS A 410 -34.08 -58.65 -33.92
N THR A 411 -33.37 -58.74 -32.80
CA THR A 411 -33.85 -59.24 -31.52
C THR A 411 -34.34 -58.06 -30.69
N PHE A 412 -35.65 -58.04 -30.41
CA PHE A 412 -36.24 -57.02 -29.54
C PHE A 412 -35.77 -57.17 -28.08
N ASN A 413 -35.35 -58.36 -27.68
CA ASN A 413 -34.77 -58.63 -26.37
C ASN A 413 -33.85 -59.87 -26.41
N SER A 414 -32.54 -59.66 -26.57
CA SER A 414 -31.53 -60.74 -26.56
C SER A 414 -31.39 -61.43 -25.19
N GLU A 415 -31.78 -60.76 -24.10
CA GLU A 415 -31.74 -61.30 -22.74
C GLU A 415 -32.85 -62.34 -22.54
N ALA A 416 -34.07 -62.06 -23.01
CA ALA A 416 -35.17 -63.01 -23.01
C ALA A 416 -34.91 -64.24 -23.90
N GLU A 417 -34.17 -64.08 -25.01
CA GLU A 417 -33.77 -65.21 -25.85
C GLU A 417 -32.68 -66.07 -25.17
N ALA A 418 -31.70 -65.44 -24.52
CA ALA A 418 -30.73 -66.14 -23.69
C ALA A 418 -31.41 -66.92 -22.54
N GLU A 419 -32.33 -66.26 -21.83
CA GLU A 419 -33.11 -66.86 -20.73
C GLU A 419 -33.98 -68.04 -21.21
N LEU A 420 -34.63 -67.91 -22.38
CA LEU A 420 -35.40 -68.99 -22.99
C LEU A 420 -34.51 -70.20 -23.33
N ILE A 421 -33.35 -69.98 -23.96
CA ILE A 421 -32.41 -71.06 -24.30
C ILE A 421 -31.83 -71.70 -23.04
N THR A 422 -31.46 -70.91 -22.02
CA THR A 422 -30.98 -71.43 -20.73
C THR A 422 -32.05 -72.25 -20.01
N THR A 423 -33.32 -71.80 -20.04
CA THR A 423 -34.47 -72.55 -19.50
C THR A 423 -34.67 -73.86 -20.25
N GLN A 424 -34.60 -73.83 -21.59
CA GLN A 424 -34.72 -75.02 -22.42
C GLN A 424 -33.60 -76.03 -22.15
N ILE A 425 -32.35 -75.57 -22.05
CA ILE A 425 -31.21 -76.40 -21.61
C ILE A 425 -31.50 -77.04 -20.26
N GLY A 426 -31.99 -76.27 -19.27
CA GLY A 426 -32.37 -76.80 -17.95
C GLY A 426 -33.44 -77.90 -18.02
N THR A 427 -34.45 -77.77 -18.89
CA THR A 427 -35.46 -78.82 -19.08
C THR A 427 -34.89 -80.08 -19.74
N LEU A 428 -33.97 -79.95 -20.70
CA LEU A 428 -33.32 -81.07 -21.37
C LEU A 428 -32.28 -81.76 -20.48
N ASP A 429 -31.50 -81.00 -19.70
CA ASP A 429 -30.57 -81.53 -18.69
C ASP A 429 -31.35 -82.36 -17.65
N ALA A 430 -32.52 -81.90 -17.18
CA ALA A 430 -33.38 -82.67 -16.28
C ALA A 430 -33.91 -83.97 -16.90
N GLN A 431 -34.35 -83.95 -18.16
CA GLN A 431 -34.76 -85.16 -18.89
C GLN A 431 -33.60 -86.14 -19.08
N MET A 432 -32.42 -85.63 -19.44
CA MET A 432 -31.20 -86.41 -19.59
C MET A 432 -30.79 -87.06 -18.26
N THR A 433 -30.88 -86.34 -17.14
CA THR A 433 -30.60 -86.89 -15.80
C THR A 433 -31.57 -88.04 -15.47
N GLN A 434 -32.86 -87.90 -15.79
CA GLN A 434 -33.86 -88.94 -15.57
C GLN A 434 -33.59 -90.20 -16.42
N GLU A 435 -33.27 -90.05 -17.70
CA GLU A 435 -32.92 -91.18 -18.59
C GLU A 435 -31.60 -91.83 -18.17
N LYS A 436 -30.59 -91.04 -17.74
CA LYS A 436 -29.32 -91.57 -17.16
C LYS A 436 -29.54 -92.37 -15.88
N LEU A 437 -30.43 -91.91 -15.00
CA LEU A 437 -30.81 -92.67 -13.80
C LEU A 437 -31.54 -93.97 -14.16
N SER A 438 -32.42 -93.94 -15.17
CA SER A 438 -33.09 -95.15 -15.67
C SER A 438 -32.09 -96.15 -16.26
N LEU A 439 -31.12 -95.68 -17.05
CA LEU A 439 -30.05 -96.52 -17.58
C LEU A 439 -29.24 -97.18 -16.45
N ALA A 440 -28.84 -96.41 -15.42
CA ALA A 440 -28.11 -96.94 -14.28
C ALA A 440 -28.89 -98.02 -13.51
N GLN A 441 -30.21 -97.84 -13.35
CA GLN A 441 -31.09 -98.86 -12.77
C GLN A 441 -31.16 -100.14 -13.62
N MET A 442 -31.18 -100.02 -14.95
CA MET A 442 -31.14 -101.19 -15.85
C MET A 442 -29.79 -101.91 -15.82
N GLN A 443 -28.68 -101.16 -15.66
CA GLN A 443 -27.32 -101.69 -15.55
C GLN A 443 -27.02 -102.35 -14.19
N ALA A 444 -27.75 -102.00 -13.13
CA ALA A 444 -27.63 -102.63 -11.81
C ALA A 444 -28.13 -104.09 -11.76
N ASN A 445 -28.82 -104.56 -12.81
CA ASN A 445 -29.25 -105.95 -12.95
C ASN A 445 -28.10 -106.82 -13.50
N SER A 446 -27.89 -108.01 -12.92
CA SER A 446 -26.82 -108.94 -13.28
C SER A 446 -26.96 -109.56 -14.68
N GLN A 447 -28.14 -109.51 -15.29
CA GLN A 447 -28.33 -109.75 -16.74
C GLN A 447 -29.18 -108.64 -17.37
N PRO A 448 -28.55 -107.56 -17.87
CA PRO A 448 -29.28 -106.41 -18.40
C PRO A 448 -29.81 -106.66 -19.82
N ASN A 449 -31.06 -106.27 -20.08
CA ASN A 449 -31.73 -106.48 -21.36
C ASN A 449 -31.33 -105.40 -22.39
N GLN A 450 -30.47 -105.76 -23.34
CA GLN A 450 -29.97 -104.87 -24.41
C GLN A 450 -31.11 -104.15 -25.16
N ALA A 451 -32.16 -104.88 -25.56
CA ALA A 451 -33.28 -104.32 -26.33
C ALA A 451 -34.10 -103.25 -25.57
N ARG A 452 -33.99 -103.21 -24.23
CA ARG A 452 -34.57 -102.13 -23.40
C ARG A 452 -33.59 -101.01 -23.10
N MET A 453 -32.28 -101.28 -23.09
CA MET A 453 -31.24 -100.28 -22.84
C MET A 453 -30.91 -99.43 -24.07
N ASP A 454 -30.85 -100.03 -25.26
CA ASP A 454 -30.37 -99.33 -26.46
C ASP A 454 -31.24 -98.13 -26.88
N PRO A 455 -32.58 -98.16 -26.74
CA PRO A 455 -33.42 -96.96 -26.91
C PRO A 455 -33.09 -95.85 -25.90
N VAL A 456 -32.82 -96.20 -24.63
CA VAL A 456 -32.46 -95.24 -23.57
C VAL A 456 -31.08 -94.61 -23.85
N LYS A 457 -30.07 -95.41 -24.21
CA LYS A 457 -28.75 -94.91 -24.64
C LYS A 457 -28.88 -93.94 -25.81
N THR A 458 -29.68 -94.30 -26.83
CA THR A 458 -29.93 -93.45 -28.00
C THR A 458 -30.61 -92.13 -27.61
N ARG A 459 -31.57 -92.18 -26.68
CA ARG A 459 -32.25 -90.99 -26.18
C ARG A 459 -31.32 -90.09 -25.37
N ILE A 460 -30.43 -90.65 -24.54
CA ILE A 460 -29.38 -89.88 -23.85
C ILE A 460 -28.46 -89.19 -24.86
N ALA A 461 -27.98 -89.90 -25.88
CA ALA A 461 -27.10 -89.33 -26.90
C ALA A 461 -27.77 -88.20 -27.70
N THR A 462 -29.05 -88.34 -28.06
CA THR A 462 -29.82 -87.26 -28.73
C THR A 462 -30.06 -86.06 -27.81
N LEU A 463 -30.31 -86.26 -26.51
CA LEU A 463 -30.42 -85.16 -25.55
C LEU A 463 -29.07 -84.45 -25.34
N GLU A 464 -27.97 -85.18 -25.25
CA GLU A 464 -26.61 -84.62 -25.16
C GLU A 464 -26.26 -83.75 -26.39
N ASP A 465 -26.56 -84.22 -27.59
CA ASP A 465 -26.35 -83.46 -28.83
C ASP A 465 -27.26 -82.21 -28.89
N GLN A 466 -28.53 -82.33 -28.52
CA GLN A 466 -29.47 -81.20 -28.47
C GLN A 466 -29.00 -80.12 -27.47
N ILE A 467 -28.50 -80.52 -26.30
CA ILE A 467 -27.94 -79.62 -25.28
C ILE A 467 -26.65 -78.96 -25.80
N ALA A 468 -25.77 -79.73 -26.46
CA ALA A 468 -24.54 -79.19 -27.06
C ALA A 468 -24.86 -78.12 -28.12
N GLN A 469 -25.81 -78.38 -29.02
CA GLN A 469 -26.27 -77.43 -30.03
C GLN A 469 -26.84 -76.14 -29.41
N LEU A 470 -27.64 -76.24 -28.34
CA LEU A 470 -28.19 -75.05 -27.66
C LEU A 470 -27.10 -74.25 -26.92
N ARG A 471 -26.12 -74.93 -26.30
CA ARG A 471 -24.96 -74.26 -25.69
C ARG A 471 -24.10 -73.56 -26.74
N LEU A 472 -23.86 -74.20 -27.89
CA LEU A 472 -23.17 -73.59 -29.03
C LEU A 472 -23.87 -72.31 -29.52
N LYS A 473 -25.21 -72.28 -29.61
CA LYS A 473 -25.96 -71.06 -29.98
C LYS A 473 -25.78 -69.90 -28.99
N LEU A 474 -25.59 -70.20 -27.70
CA LEU A 474 -25.32 -69.16 -26.69
C LEU A 474 -23.89 -68.59 -26.81
N THR A 475 -22.90 -69.44 -27.12
CA THR A 475 -21.47 -69.08 -26.99
C THR A 475 -20.75 -68.82 -28.32
N GLU A 476 -21.04 -69.58 -29.37
CA GLU A 476 -20.37 -69.50 -30.67
C GLU A 476 -21.19 -68.75 -31.72
N SER A 477 -20.50 -68.04 -32.61
CA SER A 477 -21.12 -67.41 -33.78
C SER A 477 -21.24 -68.45 -34.88
N SER A 478 -22.46 -68.65 -35.38
CA SER A 478 -22.77 -69.65 -36.40
C SER A 478 -23.05 -69.00 -37.76
N SER A 479 -23.28 -69.81 -38.80
CA SER A 479 -23.76 -69.30 -40.10
C SER A 479 -25.13 -68.61 -40.03
N ASP A 480 -25.89 -68.82 -38.96
CA ASP A 480 -27.22 -68.26 -38.72
C ASP A 480 -27.17 -66.91 -37.97
N GLY A 481 -26.01 -66.54 -37.41
CA GLY A 481 -25.81 -65.28 -36.71
C GLY A 481 -24.71 -65.28 -35.64
N PRO A 482 -24.34 -64.09 -35.11
CA PRO A 482 -23.43 -63.95 -33.97
C PRO A 482 -24.02 -64.57 -32.69
N SER A 483 -23.16 -64.95 -31.74
CA SER A 483 -23.61 -65.60 -30.51
C SER A 483 -24.46 -64.69 -29.63
N VAL A 484 -25.47 -65.25 -28.96
CA VAL A 484 -26.39 -64.49 -28.09
C VAL A 484 -25.63 -63.75 -26.98
N ALA A 485 -24.55 -64.34 -26.45
CA ALA A 485 -23.69 -63.69 -25.46
C ALA A 485 -22.92 -62.48 -26.03
N ALA A 486 -22.47 -62.53 -27.29
CA ALA A 486 -21.81 -61.40 -27.94
C ALA A 486 -22.81 -60.26 -28.23
N VAL A 487 -24.00 -60.60 -28.74
CA VAL A 487 -25.11 -59.66 -28.99
C VAL A 487 -25.51 -58.93 -27.70
N GLN A 488 -25.74 -59.66 -26.61
CA GLN A 488 -26.09 -59.08 -25.32
C GLN A 488 -24.98 -58.17 -24.79
N SER A 489 -23.70 -58.58 -24.89
CA SER A 489 -22.56 -57.75 -24.47
C SER A 489 -22.48 -56.42 -25.25
N GLU A 490 -22.65 -56.46 -26.57
CA GLU A 490 -22.57 -55.27 -27.42
C GLU A 490 -23.75 -54.32 -27.20
N LEU A 491 -24.97 -54.85 -27.02
CA LEU A 491 -26.16 -54.07 -26.66
C LEU A 491 -26.06 -53.44 -25.27
N VAL A 492 -25.57 -54.17 -24.25
CA VAL A 492 -25.36 -53.63 -22.90
C VAL A 492 -24.29 -52.53 -22.91
N MET A 493 -23.21 -52.71 -23.66
CA MET A 493 -22.17 -51.68 -23.83
C MET A 493 -22.71 -50.43 -24.55
N ALA A 494 -23.52 -50.59 -25.60
CA ALA A 494 -24.15 -49.45 -26.29
C ALA A 494 -25.15 -48.72 -25.40
N GLN A 495 -25.96 -49.45 -24.61
CA GLN A 495 -26.88 -48.88 -23.63
C GLN A 495 -26.14 -48.11 -22.53
N ALA A 496 -25.00 -48.63 -22.07
CA ALA A 496 -24.12 -47.97 -21.10
C ALA A 496 -23.44 -46.71 -21.66
N ASP A 497 -23.07 -46.70 -22.96
CA ASP A 497 -22.58 -45.47 -23.60
C ASP A 497 -23.70 -44.43 -23.69
N VAL A 498 -24.91 -44.80 -24.11
CA VAL A 498 -26.07 -43.88 -24.17
C VAL A 498 -26.37 -43.25 -22.80
N THR A 499 -26.43 -44.03 -21.72
CA THR A 499 -26.67 -43.47 -20.37
C THR A 499 -25.50 -42.59 -19.91
N THR A 500 -24.27 -42.95 -20.25
CA THR A 500 -23.08 -42.12 -19.99
C THR A 500 -23.15 -40.79 -20.74
N ARG A 501 -23.54 -40.78 -22.03
CA ARG A 501 -23.72 -39.54 -22.80
C ARG A 501 -24.88 -38.69 -22.29
N GLN A 502 -25.96 -39.30 -21.80
CA GLN A 502 -27.06 -38.58 -21.14
C GLN A 502 -26.58 -37.86 -19.87
N MET A 503 -25.79 -38.52 -19.02
CA MET A 503 -25.19 -37.89 -17.83
C MET A 503 -24.24 -36.75 -18.21
N MET A 504 -23.40 -36.94 -19.25
CA MET A 504 -22.52 -35.88 -19.77
C MET A 504 -23.30 -34.69 -20.34
N LEU A 505 -24.42 -34.92 -21.04
CA LEU A 505 -25.28 -33.84 -21.55
C LEU A 505 -25.97 -33.08 -20.41
N ALA A 506 -26.42 -33.78 -19.36
CA ALA A 506 -26.97 -33.14 -18.16
C ALA A 506 -25.90 -32.27 -17.46
N GLN A 507 -24.67 -32.77 -17.34
CA GLN A 507 -23.53 -31.99 -16.81
C GLN A 507 -23.22 -30.77 -17.69
N ALA A 508 -23.18 -30.91 -19.02
CA ALA A 508 -22.94 -29.81 -19.95
C ALA A 508 -24.06 -28.76 -19.92
N THR A 509 -25.31 -29.19 -19.74
CA THR A 509 -26.48 -28.30 -19.55
C THR A 509 -26.35 -27.52 -18.25
N SER A 510 -25.99 -28.18 -17.14
CA SER A 510 -25.71 -27.53 -15.87
C SER A 510 -24.57 -26.50 -15.99
N ALA A 511 -23.47 -26.86 -16.65
CA ALA A 511 -22.34 -25.96 -16.91
C ALA A 511 -22.72 -24.77 -17.82
N MET A 512 -23.67 -24.95 -18.74
CA MET A 512 -24.21 -23.86 -19.56
C MET A 512 -25.09 -22.91 -18.74
N GLU A 513 -25.92 -23.42 -17.83
CA GLU A 513 -26.71 -22.59 -16.92
C GLU A 513 -25.84 -21.87 -15.88
N THR A 514 -24.82 -22.52 -15.31
CA THR A 514 -23.86 -21.82 -14.44
C THR A 514 -23.07 -20.77 -15.22
N SER A 515 -22.65 -21.05 -16.45
CA SER A 515 -21.99 -20.07 -17.32
C SER A 515 -22.91 -18.88 -17.63
N ARG A 516 -24.21 -19.09 -17.89
CA ARG A 516 -25.20 -18.00 -18.04
C ARG A 516 -25.37 -17.17 -16.77
N ILE A 517 -25.46 -17.82 -15.61
CA ILE A 517 -25.60 -17.17 -14.31
C ILE A 517 -24.33 -16.38 -13.97
N GLU A 518 -23.14 -16.92 -14.23
CA GLU A 518 -21.86 -16.23 -14.06
C GLU A 518 -21.66 -15.08 -15.04
N ALA A 519 -22.04 -15.25 -16.32
CA ALA A 519 -22.00 -14.21 -17.34
C ALA A 519 -22.86 -12.98 -16.99
N ASN A 520 -23.94 -13.20 -16.24
CA ASN A 520 -24.81 -12.14 -15.70
C ASN A 520 -24.35 -11.61 -14.32
N ARG A 521 -23.50 -12.35 -13.60
CA ARG A 521 -23.00 -11.98 -12.27
C ARG A 521 -21.65 -11.28 -12.29
N GLN A 522 -20.69 -11.75 -13.09
CA GLN A 522 -19.29 -11.30 -13.09
C GLN A 522 -19.08 -9.93 -13.77
N THR A 523 -20.07 -9.04 -13.71
CA THR A 523 -19.91 -7.66 -14.17
C THR A 523 -18.94 -6.96 -13.23
N ARG A 524 -17.68 -6.81 -13.68
CA ARG A 524 -16.79 -5.81 -13.09
C ARG A 524 -17.25 -4.46 -13.59
N TYR A 525 -17.32 -3.48 -12.70
CA TYR A 525 -17.67 -2.12 -13.05
C TYR A 525 -16.76 -1.14 -12.32
N LEU A 526 -16.52 0.00 -12.96
CA LEU A 526 -15.79 1.10 -12.39
C LEU A 526 -16.78 1.99 -11.63
N SER A 527 -16.56 2.17 -10.32
CA SER A 527 -17.35 3.09 -9.50
C SER A 527 -16.52 4.32 -9.14
N VAL A 528 -17.02 5.50 -9.48
CA VAL A 528 -16.33 6.78 -9.25
C VAL A 528 -16.72 7.33 -7.88
N ALA A 529 -15.77 7.36 -6.95
CA ALA A 529 -15.97 7.92 -5.61
C ALA A 529 -15.83 9.46 -5.61
N VAL A 530 -14.91 10.00 -6.42
CA VAL A 530 -14.68 11.44 -6.59
C VAL A 530 -14.58 11.74 -8.08
N GLN A 531 -15.52 12.55 -8.59
CA GLN A 531 -15.53 12.99 -9.99
C GLN A 531 -14.52 14.12 -10.23
N PRO A 532 -13.95 14.26 -11.45
CA PRO A 532 -13.09 15.38 -11.78
C PRO A 532 -13.87 16.69 -11.80
N VAL A 533 -13.46 17.61 -10.92
CA VAL A 533 -13.95 19.00 -10.83
C VAL A 533 -12.85 19.96 -11.26
N ALA A 534 -13.22 21.08 -11.87
CA ALA A 534 -12.28 22.13 -12.25
C ALA A 534 -11.80 22.86 -10.98
N PRO A 535 -10.49 22.89 -10.68
CA PRO A 535 -9.98 23.63 -9.53
C PRO A 535 -9.98 25.14 -9.78
N ASP A 536 -10.32 25.92 -8.76
CA ASP A 536 -10.34 27.38 -8.83
C ASP A 536 -8.91 27.98 -8.79
N ASP A 537 -8.04 27.42 -7.94
CA ASP A 537 -6.65 27.86 -7.75
C ASP A 537 -5.63 26.98 -8.50
N PRO A 538 -4.53 27.56 -9.02
CA PRO A 538 -3.45 26.79 -9.63
C PRO A 538 -2.68 26.01 -8.57
N SER A 539 -2.59 24.69 -8.77
CA SER A 539 -1.93 23.76 -7.83
C SER A 539 -0.39 23.88 -7.86
N TYR A 540 0.16 24.29 -9.01
CA TYR A 540 1.58 24.55 -9.24
C TYR A 540 1.76 25.76 -10.19
N PRO A 541 2.92 26.44 -10.18
CA PRO A 541 4.00 26.33 -9.20
C PRO A 541 3.64 27.08 -7.91
N ARG A 542 4.02 26.52 -6.76
CA ARG A 542 3.88 27.20 -5.47
C ARG A 542 5.01 28.23 -5.32
N ALA A 543 4.85 29.40 -5.93
CA ALA A 543 5.93 30.37 -6.11
C ALA A 543 6.63 30.77 -4.81
N PHE A 544 5.89 31.00 -3.71
CA PHE A 544 6.47 31.33 -2.41
C PHE A 544 7.25 30.16 -1.78
N GLU A 545 6.67 28.96 -1.77
CA GLU A 545 7.32 27.76 -1.21
C GLU A 545 8.59 27.40 -2.00
N ASN A 546 8.50 27.38 -3.33
CA ASN A 546 9.62 27.05 -4.21
C ASN A 546 10.76 28.07 -4.10
N THR A 547 10.45 29.38 -3.97
CA THR A 547 11.49 30.41 -3.82
C THR A 547 12.17 30.36 -2.46
N LEU A 548 11.42 30.10 -1.39
CA LEU A 548 11.98 29.93 -0.06
C LEU A 548 12.87 28.66 0.02
N VAL A 549 12.44 27.55 -0.58
CA VAL A 549 13.28 26.34 -0.70
C VAL A 549 14.57 26.63 -1.48
N ILE A 550 14.49 27.39 -2.58
CA ILE A 550 15.67 27.77 -3.38
C ILE A 550 16.62 28.69 -2.59
N LEU A 551 16.09 29.63 -1.81
CA LEU A 551 16.89 30.47 -0.91
C LEU A 551 17.65 29.62 0.13
N LEU A 552 16.98 28.62 0.71
CA LEU A 552 17.60 27.70 1.67
C LEU A 552 18.66 26.81 1.02
N ILE A 553 18.42 26.32 -0.21
CA ILE A 553 19.39 25.51 -0.96
C ILE A 553 20.65 26.33 -1.29
N PHE A 554 20.50 27.53 -1.89
CA PHE A 554 21.66 28.37 -2.21
C PHE A 554 22.36 28.88 -0.94
N GLY A 555 21.61 29.20 0.13
CA GLY A 555 22.17 29.55 1.43
C GLY A 555 22.99 28.42 2.04
N GLY A 556 22.49 27.19 2.00
CA GLY A 556 23.20 25.99 2.48
C GLY A 556 24.46 25.68 1.66
N ILE A 557 24.38 25.75 0.33
CA ILE A 557 25.55 25.58 -0.56
C ILE A 557 26.60 26.66 -0.29
N TYR A 558 26.18 27.93 -0.14
CA TYR A 558 27.09 29.03 0.21
C TYR A 558 27.76 28.80 1.57
N LEU A 559 27.00 28.38 2.59
CA LEU A 559 27.53 28.07 3.92
C LEU A 559 28.57 26.95 3.84
N MET A 560 28.25 25.82 3.19
CA MET A 560 29.16 24.68 3.00
C MET A 560 30.47 25.12 2.32
N ILE A 561 30.38 25.84 1.20
CA ILE A 561 31.57 26.34 0.49
C ILE A 561 32.38 27.31 1.37
N SER A 562 31.70 28.22 2.08
CA SER A 562 32.37 29.20 2.96
C SER A 562 33.12 28.52 4.11
N MET A 563 32.56 27.47 4.70
CA MET A 563 33.18 26.67 5.75
C MET A 563 34.38 25.88 5.21
N THR A 564 34.25 25.25 4.04
CA THR A 564 35.38 24.55 3.40
C THR A 564 36.54 25.51 3.10
N ILE A 565 36.26 26.72 2.60
CA ILE A 565 37.28 27.75 2.36
C ILE A 565 37.91 28.23 3.67
N ALA A 566 37.13 28.38 4.75
CA ALA A 566 37.65 28.77 6.06
C ALA A 566 38.64 27.71 6.59
N ILE A 567 38.28 26.44 6.57
CA ILE A 567 39.13 25.32 6.98
C ILE A 567 40.40 25.24 6.12
N LEU A 568 40.27 25.30 4.79
CA LEU A 568 41.44 25.30 3.89
C LEU A 568 42.36 26.49 4.13
N ARG A 569 41.82 27.66 4.48
CA ARG A 569 42.62 28.85 4.79
C ARG A 569 43.37 28.70 6.11
N GLU A 570 42.77 28.08 7.11
CA GLU A 570 43.40 27.78 8.40
C GLU A 570 44.55 26.78 8.24
N GLN A 571 44.33 25.71 7.47
CA GLN A 571 45.33 24.68 7.16
C GLN A 571 46.50 25.17 6.26
N VAL A 572 46.37 26.35 5.65
CA VAL A 572 47.41 26.99 4.81
C VAL A 572 48.05 28.20 5.50
N SER A 573 47.49 28.68 6.62
CA SER A 573 48.08 29.76 7.42
C SER A 573 48.86 29.29 8.65
N ASN A 574 48.67 28.02 9.05
CA ASN A 574 49.54 27.28 9.97
C ASN A 574 50.63 26.54 9.16
#